data_AF-A0A954V2E0-F1
#
_entry.id   AF-A0A954V2E0-F1
#
_cell.length_a   1.000
_cell.length_b   1.000
_cell.length_c   1.000
_cell.angle_alpha   90.00
_cell.angle_beta   90.00
_cell.angle_gamma   90.00
#
_symmetry.space_group_name_H-M   'P 1'
#
loop_
_entity.id
_entity.type
_entity.pdbx_description
1 polymer ?
#
loop_
_entity_poly.entity_id
_entity_poly.type
_entity_poly.pdbx_seq_one_letter_code
_entity_poly.pdbx_strand_id
1 'polypeptide(L)'
;LNAPPVWPVLFVTIACGAISGFHCLVSSGTSSKQLQCETDAQFVGYGSMLMEGFLAVLVILAVSAGIGIGWADHPKFGTLVGAELWNNIYHDWASADAGLATKIGAFVVGSANFLEAIGVSHRMALAIMGVLVASFAGTTLDTATRLQRYVVQELSRALQQHAPGGAVFRPLENMHVATLFAVVTAFMLALFPKPGDAWSWATIGKGGMILWPMFGATNQLLGGLAFLVITFWLWRRGKPIWFVAIPTVFMLIMPAWALLIQMRGWYEKESYLLLFIAIVTLALEAWMLVEAFLMFPRAKGVLEEALPPLKARA
;
A
#
# COMPACT_ATOMS: atom_id res chain seq x y z
N LEU A 1 -12.28 -12.38 -20.51
CA LEU A 1 -11.95 -11.33 -19.52
C LEU A 1 -10.78 -10.42 -19.93
N ASN A 2 -9.91 -10.78 -20.90
CA ASN A 2 -8.72 -9.98 -21.27
C ASN A 2 -7.90 -9.53 -20.04
N ALA A 3 -7.82 -10.40 -19.02
CA ALA A 3 -7.19 -10.10 -17.76
C ALA A 3 -5.68 -10.43 -17.81
N PRO A 4 -4.83 -9.71 -17.05
CA PRO A 4 -3.45 -10.10 -16.85
C PRO A 4 -3.34 -11.52 -16.28
N PRO A 5 -2.19 -12.21 -16.48
CA PRO A 5 -1.95 -13.51 -15.88
C PRO A 5 -2.17 -13.47 -14.36
N VAL A 6 -3.00 -14.37 -13.83
CA VAL A 6 -3.27 -14.46 -12.38
C VAL A 6 -1.96 -14.57 -11.61
N TRP A 7 -1.03 -15.37 -12.11
CA TRP A 7 0.31 -15.47 -11.57
C TRP A 7 1.31 -14.75 -12.47
N PRO A 8 2.13 -13.81 -11.96
CA PRO A 8 2.21 -13.26 -10.61
C PRO A 8 1.33 -12.01 -10.35
N VAL A 9 0.58 -11.52 -11.35
CA VAL A 9 -0.02 -10.17 -11.32
C VAL A 9 -1.09 -10.02 -10.24
N LEU A 10 -1.77 -11.09 -9.85
CA LEU A 10 -2.74 -11.05 -8.74
C LEU A 10 -2.10 -10.54 -7.43
N PHE A 11 -0.84 -10.91 -7.16
CA PHE A 11 -0.15 -10.59 -5.92
C PHE A 11 0.19 -9.11 -5.82
N VAL A 12 0.44 -8.45 -6.94
CA VAL A 12 0.64 -7.00 -6.97
C VAL A 12 -0.68 -6.25 -7.16
N THR A 13 -1.73 -6.89 -7.66
CA THR A 13 -3.05 -6.25 -7.82
C THR A 13 -3.79 -6.15 -6.49
N ILE A 14 -3.85 -7.25 -5.72
CA ILE A 14 -4.47 -7.30 -4.39
C ILE A 14 -3.40 -6.94 -3.35
N ALA A 15 -2.86 -5.73 -3.49
CA ALA A 15 -1.91 -5.19 -2.54
C ALA A 15 -2.61 -4.95 -1.18
N CYS A 16 -1.87 -5.14 -0.10
CA CYS A 16 -2.33 -5.03 1.29
C CYS A 16 -3.29 -6.11 1.79
N GLY A 17 -3.95 -6.89 0.91
CA GLY A 17 -4.93 -7.92 1.33
C GLY A 17 -4.32 -9.25 1.78
N ALA A 18 -3.34 -9.80 1.06
CA ALA A 18 -2.65 -11.04 1.45
C ALA A 18 -1.40 -10.79 2.31
N ILE A 19 -0.71 -9.68 2.04
CA ILE A 19 0.45 -9.16 2.75
C ILE A 19 0.60 -7.68 2.39
N SER A 20 1.13 -6.89 3.33
CA SER A 20 1.27 -5.45 3.20
C SER A 20 2.61 -4.97 3.74
N GLY A 21 3.52 -4.55 2.86
CA GLY A 21 4.75 -3.88 3.28
C GLY A 21 4.47 -2.55 3.96
N PHE A 22 3.45 -1.82 3.53
CA PHE A 22 2.99 -0.58 4.17
C PHE A 22 2.55 -0.84 5.61
N HIS A 23 1.74 -1.87 5.88
CA HIS A 23 1.35 -2.20 7.26
C HIS A 23 2.56 -2.61 8.11
N CYS A 24 3.57 -3.28 7.53
CA CYS A 24 4.82 -3.56 8.25
C CYS A 24 5.55 -2.28 8.67
N LEU A 25 5.63 -1.27 7.79
CA LEU A 25 6.23 0.04 8.09
C LEU A 25 5.42 0.84 9.12
N VAL A 26 4.10 0.84 9.00
CA VAL A 26 3.20 1.44 10.01
C VAL A 26 3.38 0.74 11.35
N SER A 27 3.36 -0.59 11.37
CA SER A 27 3.48 -1.37 12.59
C SER A 27 4.80 -1.13 13.31
N SER A 28 5.91 -0.97 12.58
CA SER A 28 7.23 -0.71 13.19
C SER A 28 7.39 0.73 13.68
N GLY A 29 6.80 1.71 12.99
CA GLY A 29 6.97 3.14 13.28
C GLY A 29 5.95 3.75 14.24
N THR A 30 4.70 3.25 14.22
CA THR A 30 3.58 3.80 14.97
C THR A 30 2.96 2.79 15.94
N SER A 31 2.51 1.62 15.46
CA SER A 31 1.76 0.68 16.31
C SER A 31 2.60 0.15 17.45
N SER A 32 3.87 -0.19 17.19
CA SER A 32 4.86 -0.60 18.20
C SER A 32 4.98 0.36 19.38
N LYS A 33 4.79 1.66 19.16
CA LYS A 33 4.87 2.72 20.18
C LYS A 33 3.54 2.96 20.91
N GLN A 34 2.45 2.41 20.40
CA GLN A 34 1.11 2.51 20.97
C GLN A 34 0.76 1.28 21.82
N LEU A 35 1.46 0.16 21.62
CA LEU A 35 1.33 -1.01 22.48
C LEU A 35 1.82 -0.69 23.90
N GLN A 36 1.08 -1.16 24.90
CA GLN A 36 1.49 -1.01 26.29
C GLN A 36 2.61 -1.99 26.63
N CYS A 37 2.53 -3.23 26.14
CA CYS A 37 3.58 -4.23 26.29
C CYS A 37 3.68 -5.16 25.07
N GLU A 38 4.77 -5.93 24.97
CA GLU A 38 5.05 -6.82 23.83
C GLU A 38 3.98 -7.91 23.65
N THR A 39 3.41 -8.42 24.75
CA THR A 39 2.36 -9.44 24.68
C THR A 39 1.07 -8.94 24.04
N ASP A 40 0.84 -7.63 24.01
CA ASP A 40 -0.32 -7.03 23.33
C ASP A 40 -0.17 -7.07 21.80
N ALA A 41 1.07 -7.22 21.29
CA ALA A 41 1.35 -7.20 19.85
C ALA A 41 0.58 -8.29 19.10
N GLN A 42 0.43 -9.48 19.71
CA GLN A 42 -0.31 -10.57 19.08
C GLN A 42 -1.79 -10.21 18.95
N PHE A 43 -2.43 -9.73 20.02
CA PHE A 43 -3.86 -9.38 19.99
C PHE A 43 -4.14 -8.24 19.01
N VAL A 44 -3.35 -7.16 19.07
CA VAL A 44 -3.53 -5.99 18.21
C VAL A 44 -3.20 -6.31 16.75
N GLY A 45 -2.07 -6.97 16.49
CA GLY A 45 -1.64 -7.35 15.14
C GLY A 45 -2.58 -8.36 14.50
N TYR A 46 -2.84 -9.48 15.16
CA TYR A 46 -3.73 -10.52 14.61
C TYR A 46 -5.19 -10.05 14.55
N GLY A 47 -5.67 -9.36 15.58
CA GLY A 47 -7.04 -8.82 15.62
C GLY A 47 -7.30 -7.80 14.52
N SER A 48 -6.33 -6.92 14.23
CA SER A 48 -6.47 -5.96 13.12
C SER A 48 -6.54 -6.66 11.75
N MET A 49 -5.73 -7.70 11.51
CA MET A 49 -5.80 -8.50 10.27
C MET A 49 -7.13 -9.23 10.12
N LEU A 50 -7.70 -9.77 11.21
CA LEU A 50 -9.03 -10.38 11.17
C LEU A 50 -10.13 -9.36 10.82
N MET A 51 -10.07 -8.17 11.40
CA MET A 51 -11.02 -7.10 11.11
C MET A 51 -10.89 -6.58 9.67
N GLU A 52 -9.66 -6.47 9.15
CA GLU A 52 -9.42 -6.13 7.74
C GLU A 52 -9.96 -7.21 6.80
N GLY A 53 -9.76 -8.49 7.13
CA GLY A 53 -10.33 -9.61 6.37
C GLY A 53 -11.86 -9.60 6.38
N PHE A 54 -12.47 -9.32 7.53
CA PHE A 54 -13.93 -9.17 7.63
C PHE A 54 -14.44 -8.01 6.77
N LEU A 55 -13.78 -6.85 6.83
CA LEU A 55 -14.11 -5.71 5.97
C LEU A 55 -13.96 -6.06 4.48
N ALA A 56 -12.92 -6.81 4.09
CA ALA A 56 -12.73 -7.24 2.71
C ALA A 56 -13.90 -8.11 2.22
N VAL A 57 -14.44 -9.01 3.06
CA VAL A 57 -15.64 -9.79 2.71
C VAL A 57 -16.85 -8.89 2.51
N LEU A 58 -17.06 -7.90 3.39
CA LEU A 58 -18.15 -6.92 3.24
C LEU A 58 -18.01 -6.10 1.95
N VAL A 59 -16.79 -5.67 1.61
CA VAL A 59 -16.51 -4.96 0.36
C VAL A 59 -16.84 -5.84 -0.84
N ILE A 60 -16.43 -7.12 -0.84
CA ILE A 60 -16.75 -8.08 -1.92
C ILE A 60 -18.27 -8.21 -2.07
N LEU A 61 -19.01 -8.38 -0.98
CA LEU A 61 -20.47 -8.45 -1.01
C LEU A 61 -21.08 -7.16 -1.57
N ALA A 62 -20.58 -6.00 -1.16
CA ALA A 62 -21.07 -4.70 -1.62
C ALA A 62 -20.86 -4.52 -3.13
N VAL A 63 -19.66 -4.80 -3.65
CA VAL A 63 -19.35 -4.63 -5.07
C VAL A 63 -19.87 -5.77 -5.97
N SER A 64 -20.48 -6.81 -5.39
CA SER A 64 -21.08 -7.93 -6.14
C SER A 64 -22.60 -7.96 -5.99
N ALA A 65 -23.09 -8.41 -4.84
CA ALA A 65 -24.52 -8.53 -4.56
C ALA A 65 -25.17 -7.17 -4.28
N GLY A 66 -24.49 -6.29 -3.53
CA GLY A 66 -25.00 -4.96 -3.18
C GLY A 66 -25.22 -4.10 -4.40
N ILE A 67 -24.23 -4.03 -5.32
CA ILE A 67 -24.37 -3.28 -6.57
C ILE A 67 -25.44 -3.89 -7.48
N GLY A 68 -25.65 -5.21 -7.42
CA GLY A 68 -26.72 -5.90 -8.14
C GLY A 68 -28.13 -5.45 -7.75
N ILE A 69 -28.33 -4.76 -6.62
CA ILE A 69 -29.64 -4.18 -6.27
C ILE A 69 -29.97 -2.98 -7.18
N GLY A 70 -28.96 -2.27 -7.69
CA GLY A 70 -29.13 -1.17 -8.63
C GLY A 70 -28.23 0.03 -8.34
N TRP A 71 -28.10 0.92 -9.32
CA TRP A 71 -27.40 2.20 -9.19
C TRP A 71 -28.22 3.31 -9.86
N ALA A 72 -29.38 3.62 -9.27
CA ALA A 72 -30.44 4.44 -9.85
C ALA A 72 -29.97 5.81 -10.39
N ASP A 73 -29.12 6.51 -9.63
CA ASP A 73 -28.65 7.86 -9.98
C ASP A 73 -27.51 7.88 -11.02
N HIS A 74 -27.07 6.72 -11.51
CA HIS A 74 -25.97 6.68 -12.47
C HIS A 74 -26.45 6.90 -13.91
N PRO A 75 -25.87 7.85 -14.66
CA PRO A 75 -26.32 8.19 -16.01
C PRO A 75 -26.24 7.02 -17.00
N LYS A 76 -25.33 6.07 -16.76
CA LYS A 76 -25.15 4.86 -17.59
C LYS A 76 -25.89 3.63 -17.07
N PHE A 77 -26.18 3.57 -15.77
CA PHE A 77 -26.57 2.32 -15.09
C PHE A 77 -27.91 2.40 -14.37
N GLY A 78 -28.58 3.56 -14.38
CA GLY A 78 -29.78 3.82 -13.57
C GLY A 78 -30.95 2.87 -13.79
N THR A 79 -31.04 2.23 -14.95
CA THR A 79 -32.10 1.27 -15.28
C THR A 79 -31.68 -0.20 -15.13
N LEU A 80 -30.39 -0.46 -14.87
CA LEU A 80 -29.85 -1.81 -14.84
C LEU A 80 -29.85 -2.35 -13.41
N VAL A 81 -30.15 -3.64 -13.27
CA VAL A 81 -30.13 -4.37 -11.99
C VAL A 81 -29.59 -5.78 -12.18
N GLY A 82 -29.34 -6.47 -11.08
CA GLY A 82 -28.91 -7.86 -11.02
C GLY A 82 -27.61 -8.14 -11.78
N ALA A 83 -27.57 -9.29 -12.44
CA ALA A 83 -26.43 -9.74 -13.22
C ALA A 83 -26.14 -8.84 -14.43
N GLU A 84 -27.16 -8.15 -14.97
CA GLU A 84 -26.99 -7.25 -16.12
C GLU A 84 -26.13 -6.04 -15.74
N LEU A 85 -26.45 -5.40 -14.60
CA LEU A 85 -25.62 -4.32 -14.06
C LEU A 85 -24.22 -4.81 -13.73
N TRP A 86 -24.10 -5.95 -13.05
CA TRP A 86 -22.80 -6.50 -12.70
C TRP A 86 -21.92 -6.75 -13.94
N ASN A 87 -22.47 -7.37 -14.99
CA ASN A 87 -21.73 -7.60 -16.24
C ASN A 87 -21.35 -6.27 -16.93
N ASN A 88 -22.21 -5.26 -16.90
CA ASN A 88 -21.87 -3.94 -17.46
C ASN A 88 -20.67 -3.28 -16.77
N ILE A 89 -20.46 -3.55 -15.47
CA ILE A 89 -19.34 -3.02 -14.70
C ILE A 89 -18.09 -3.94 -14.83
N TYR A 90 -18.26 -5.26 -14.82
CA TYR A 90 -17.17 -6.24 -14.61
C TYR A 90 -16.95 -7.27 -15.73
N HIS A 91 -17.57 -7.15 -16.91
CA HIS A 91 -17.44 -8.15 -17.99
C HIS A 91 -16.01 -8.34 -18.53
N ASP A 92 -15.13 -7.36 -18.36
CA ASP A 92 -13.71 -7.48 -18.70
C ASP A 92 -12.83 -6.60 -17.81
N TRP A 93 -11.51 -6.80 -17.94
CA TRP A 93 -10.52 -6.07 -17.14
C TRP A 93 -10.57 -4.55 -17.38
N ALA A 94 -10.78 -4.12 -18.62
CA ALA A 94 -10.81 -2.70 -18.98
C ALA A 94 -12.02 -1.98 -18.35
N SER A 95 -13.17 -2.65 -18.33
CA SER A 95 -14.41 -2.12 -17.74
C SER A 95 -14.34 -2.12 -16.22
N ALA A 96 -13.76 -3.16 -15.62
CA ALA A 96 -13.48 -3.18 -14.19
C ALA A 96 -12.46 -2.09 -13.77
N ASP A 97 -11.57 -1.68 -14.69
CA ASP A 97 -10.61 -0.59 -14.50
C ASP A 97 -11.07 0.76 -15.08
N ALA A 98 -12.39 1.00 -15.20
CA ALA A 98 -12.97 2.25 -15.73
C ALA A 98 -12.76 3.51 -14.86
N GLY A 99 -11.74 3.52 -13.99
CA GLY A 99 -11.34 4.65 -13.16
C GLY A 99 -11.78 4.57 -11.71
N LEU A 100 -11.12 5.39 -10.88
CA LEU A 100 -11.31 5.38 -9.42
C LEU A 100 -12.73 5.76 -9.00
N ALA A 101 -13.38 6.68 -9.72
CA ALA A 101 -14.75 7.12 -9.44
C ALA A 101 -15.76 5.96 -9.56
N THR A 102 -15.66 5.15 -10.62
CA THR A 102 -16.53 3.98 -10.82
C THR A 102 -16.27 2.91 -9.77
N LYS A 103 -14.99 2.64 -9.45
CA LYS A 103 -14.58 1.65 -8.44
C LYS A 103 -15.09 1.99 -7.03
N ILE A 104 -14.85 3.23 -6.58
CA ILE A 104 -15.32 3.70 -5.28
C ILE A 104 -16.84 3.83 -5.28
N GLY A 105 -17.43 4.34 -6.36
CA GLY A 105 -18.88 4.49 -6.51
C GLY A 105 -19.61 3.16 -6.37
N ALA A 106 -19.12 2.10 -7.02
CA ALA A 106 -19.71 0.75 -6.90
C ALA A 106 -19.68 0.24 -5.45
N PHE A 107 -18.61 0.50 -4.70
CA PHE A 107 -18.54 0.15 -3.28
C PHE A 107 -19.51 0.98 -2.43
N VAL A 108 -19.55 2.30 -2.61
CA VAL A 108 -20.41 3.21 -1.84
C VAL A 108 -21.88 2.89 -2.08
N VAL A 109 -22.29 2.73 -3.33
CA VAL A 109 -23.67 2.43 -3.71
C VAL A 109 -24.07 1.03 -3.29
N GLY A 110 -23.22 0.03 -3.56
CA GLY A 110 -23.50 -1.34 -3.16
C GLY A 110 -23.63 -1.50 -1.64
N SER A 111 -22.81 -0.78 -0.87
CA SER A 111 -22.92 -0.74 0.60
C SER A 111 -24.17 0.02 1.04
N ALA A 112 -24.51 1.12 0.38
CA ALA A 112 -25.71 1.88 0.69
C ALA A 112 -27.00 1.06 0.46
N ASN A 113 -27.03 0.26 -0.60
CA ASN A 113 -28.15 -0.65 -0.89
C ASN A 113 -28.36 -1.67 0.25
N PHE A 114 -27.29 -2.18 0.86
CA PHE A 114 -27.41 -3.06 2.02
C PHE A 114 -27.89 -2.33 3.28
N LEU A 115 -27.41 -1.11 3.52
CA LEU A 115 -27.87 -0.29 4.63
C LEU A 115 -29.36 0.08 4.48
N GLU A 116 -29.81 0.27 3.25
CA GLU A 116 -31.21 0.50 2.94
C GLU A 116 -32.09 -0.71 3.26
N ALA A 117 -31.60 -1.91 2.95
CA ALA A 117 -32.30 -3.16 3.28
C ALA A 117 -32.52 -3.35 4.80
N ILE A 118 -31.70 -2.72 5.65
CA ILE A 118 -31.85 -2.75 7.12
C ILE A 118 -32.55 -1.50 7.69
N GLY A 119 -33.13 -0.65 6.83
CA GLY A 119 -33.99 0.47 7.23
C GLY A 119 -33.32 1.85 7.28
N VAL A 120 -32.09 2.01 6.81
CA VAL A 120 -31.43 3.33 6.68
C VAL A 120 -31.89 3.98 5.36
N SER A 121 -32.31 5.25 5.36
CA SER A 121 -32.70 5.89 4.10
C SER A 121 -31.53 5.93 3.09
N HIS A 122 -31.81 5.70 1.81
CA HIS A 122 -30.78 5.60 0.76
C HIS A 122 -29.80 6.80 0.77
N ARG A 123 -30.34 8.02 0.87
CA ARG A 123 -29.53 9.25 0.93
C ARG A 123 -28.60 9.27 2.15
N MET A 124 -29.08 8.83 3.31
CA MET A 124 -28.25 8.75 4.51
C MET A 124 -27.19 7.67 4.37
N ALA A 125 -27.55 6.51 3.82
CA ALA A 125 -26.63 5.40 3.58
C ALA A 125 -25.48 5.80 2.64
N LEU A 126 -25.77 6.49 1.53
CA LEU A 126 -24.75 7.05 0.65
C LEU A 126 -23.84 8.05 1.37
N ALA A 127 -24.40 8.93 2.20
CA ALA A 127 -23.62 9.90 2.96
C ALA A 127 -22.69 9.21 3.97
N ILE A 128 -23.19 8.23 4.73
CA ILE A 128 -22.40 7.46 5.69
C ILE A 128 -21.24 6.74 4.99
N MET A 129 -21.52 6.02 3.91
CA MET A 129 -20.50 5.27 3.19
C MET A 129 -19.51 6.18 2.47
N GLY A 130 -19.96 7.31 1.93
CA GLY A 130 -19.09 8.34 1.35
C GLY A 130 -18.14 8.95 2.39
N VAL A 131 -18.65 9.30 3.58
CA VAL A 131 -17.84 9.80 4.70
C VAL A 131 -16.87 8.73 5.17
N LEU A 132 -17.29 7.46 5.28
CA LEU A 132 -16.42 6.35 5.65
C LEU A 132 -15.22 6.24 4.70
N VAL A 133 -15.45 6.28 3.38
CA VAL A 133 -14.37 6.25 2.37
C VAL A 133 -13.47 7.48 2.49
N ALA A 134 -14.05 8.68 2.66
CA ALA A 134 -13.27 9.91 2.81
C ALA A 134 -12.41 9.91 4.08
N SER A 135 -12.95 9.43 5.21
CA SER A 135 -12.23 9.29 6.48
C SER A 135 -11.13 8.23 6.40
N PHE A 136 -11.39 7.11 5.72
CA PHE A 136 -10.38 6.08 5.44
C PHE A 136 -9.22 6.65 4.59
N ALA A 137 -9.53 7.41 3.53
CA ALA A 137 -8.53 8.07 2.72
C ALA A 137 -7.73 9.11 3.52
N GLY A 138 -8.41 9.93 4.33
CA GLY A 138 -7.78 10.98 5.14
C GLY A 138 -6.85 10.44 6.22
N THR A 139 -7.23 9.37 6.91
CA THR A 139 -6.39 8.69 7.92
C THR A 139 -5.18 8.01 7.29
N THR A 140 -5.36 7.41 6.10
CA THR A 140 -4.25 6.87 5.31
C THR A 140 -3.27 7.96 4.89
N LEU A 141 -3.78 9.13 4.45
CA LEU A 141 -2.96 10.27 4.06
C LEU A 141 -2.13 10.82 5.23
N ASP A 142 -2.70 10.98 6.43
CA ASP A 142 -1.96 11.38 7.63
C ASP A 142 -0.85 10.38 7.95
N THR A 143 -1.17 9.08 7.91
CA THR A 143 -0.19 8.01 8.16
C THR A 143 0.94 8.01 7.12
N ALA A 144 0.61 8.11 5.84
CA ALA A 144 1.58 8.15 4.75
C ALA A 144 2.50 9.38 4.84
N THR A 145 1.96 10.54 5.19
CA THR A 145 2.74 11.78 5.40
C THR A 145 3.74 11.61 6.55
N ARG A 146 3.33 10.97 7.65
CA ARG A 146 4.23 10.66 8.77
C ARG A 146 5.32 9.68 8.39
N LEU A 147 5.00 8.63 7.63
CA LEU A 147 5.98 7.66 7.15
C LEU A 147 6.99 8.28 6.19
N GLN A 148 6.52 9.09 5.22
CA GLN A 148 7.40 9.80 4.31
C GLN A 148 8.37 10.71 5.07
N ARG A 149 7.89 11.39 6.12
CA ARG A 149 8.76 12.16 7.01
C ARG A 149 9.83 11.29 7.67
N TYR A 150 9.47 10.12 8.21
CA TYR A 150 10.45 9.21 8.82
C TYR A 150 11.51 8.76 7.82
N VAL A 151 11.10 8.36 6.61
CA VAL A 151 12.02 7.98 5.52
C VAL A 151 12.96 9.14 5.15
N VAL A 152 12.44 10.37 5.06
CA VAL A 152 13.26 11.57 4.76
C VAL A 152 14.28 11.85 5.86
N GLN A 153 13.88 11.72 7.13
CA GLN A 153 14.78 11.91 8.27
C GLN A 153 15.85 10.83 8.33
N GLU A 154 15.49 9.57 8.09
CA GLU A 154 16.41 8.43 8.06
C GLU A 154 17.42 8.56 6.91
N LEU A 155 16.95 8.90 5.71
CA LEU A 155 17.81 9.14 4.55
C LEU A 155 18.76 10.31 4.78
N SER A 156 18.27 11.41 5.37
CA SER A 156 19.10 12.56 5.73
C SER A 156 20.23 12.18 6.69
N ARG A 157 19.95 11.37 7.72
CA ARG A 157 20.97 10.88 8.67
C ARG A 157 21.98 9.97 7.99
N ALA A 158 21.52 9.05 7.14
CA ALA A 158 22.40 8.15 6.42
C ALA A 158 23.37 8.92 5.50
N LEU A 159 22.86 9.90 4.75
CA LEU A 159 23.66 10.77 3.88
C LEU A 159 24.63 11.65 4.66
N GLN A 160 24.23 12.14 5.84
CA GLN A 160 25.14 12.90 6.72
C GLN A 160 26.35 12.08 7.19
N GLN A 161 26.13 10.81 7.49
CA GLN A 161 27.18 9.94 8.01
C GLN A 161 28.11 9.40 6.92
N HIS A 162 27.59 9.14 5.72
CA HIS A 162 28.30 8.37 4.70
C HIS A 162 28.60 9.13 3.40
N ALA A 163 27.97 10.28 3.15
CA ALA A 163 28.17 11.04 1.91
C ALA A 163 29.05 12.29 2.12
N PRO A 164 30.01 12.57 1.22
CA PRO A 164 30.75 13.82 1.24
C PRO A 164 29.79 15.01 1.03
N GLY A 165 29.83 16.01 1.93
CA GLY A 165 28.89 17.14 1.92
C GLY A 165 27.54 16.87 2.60
N GLY A 166 27.41 15.75 3.33
CA GLY A 166 26.15 15.34 3.94
C GLY A 166 25.49 16.36 4.88
N ALA A 167 26.25 17.30 5.44
CA ALA A 167 25.74 18.40 6.29
C ALA A 167 24.64 19.24 5.61
N VAL A 168 24.58 19.28 4.27
CA VAL A 168 23.52 19.96 3.51
C VAL A 168 22.14 19.37 3.81
N PHE A 169 22.04 18.09 4.17
CA PHE A 169 20.78 17.42 4.45
C PHE A 169 20.31 17.59 5.91
N ARG A 170 21.13 18.16 6.79
CA ARG A 170 20.82 18.34 8.23
C ARG A 170 19.47 19.00 8.53
N PRO A 171 19.00 20.02 7.76
CA PRO A 171 17.69 20.61 8.00
C PRO A 171 16.53 19.58 7.88
N LEU A 172 16.67 18.55 7.04
CA LEU A 172 15.67 17.50 6.84
C LEU A 172 15.56 16.52 8.02
N GLU A 173 16.42 16.64 9.04
CA GLU A 173 16.20 15.92 10.31
C GLU A 173 15.16 16.61 11.20
N ASN A 174 14.94 17.91 11.03
CA ASN A 174 13.96 18.64 11.82
C ASN A 174 12.54 18.18 11.46
N MET A 175 11.72 17.90 12.48
CA MET A 175 10.37 17.39 12.31
C MET A 175 9.51 18.28 11.39
N HIS A 176 9.57 19.60 11.54
CA HIS A 176 8.74 20.52 10.77
C HIS A 176 9.22 20.66 9.32
N VAL A 177 10.53 20.75 9.12
CA VAL A 177 11.13 20.85 7.77
C VAL A 177 10.88 19.56 6.98
N ALA A 178 11.07 18.40 7.60
CA ALA A 178 10.81 17.10 6.99
C ALA A 178 9.32 16.90 6.68
N THR A 179 8.42 17.35 7.57
CA THR A 179 6.98 17.30 7.31
C THR A 179 6.61 18.23 6.15
N LEU A 180 7.12 19.45 6.12
CA LEU A 180 6.86 20.41 5.05
C LEU A 180 7.36 19.85 3.71
N PHE A 181 8.56 19.25 3.70
CA PHE A 181 9.10 18.58 2.52
C PHE A 181 8.18 17.44 2.05
N ALA A 182 7.72 16.57 2.96
CA ALA A 182 6.81 15.48 2.62
C ALA A 182 5.50 15.98 2.02
N VAL A 183 4.85 16.96 2.68
CA VAL A 183 3.58 17.54 2.22
C VAL A 183 3.76 18.26 0.88
N VAL A 184 4.79 19.10 0.73
CA VAL A 184 5.02 19.87 -0.50
C VAL A 184 5.30 18.93 -1.67
N THR A 185 6.16 17.92 -1.50
CA THR A 185 6.47 16.98 -2.60
C THR A 185 5.25 16.15 -2.99
N ALA A 186 4.47 15.65 -2.02
CA ALA A 186 3.23 14.93 -2.28
C ALA A 186 2.15 15.82 -2.93
N PHE A 187 2.02 17.06 -2.48
CA PHE A 187 1.07 18.03 -3.04
C PHE A 187 1.46 18.42 -4.46
N MET A 188 2.74 18.68 -4.72
CA MET A 188 3.25 18.94 -6.06
C MET A 188 2.97 17.74 -6.99
N LEU A 189 3.23 16.50 -6.53
CA LEU A 189 2.88 15.31 -7.29
C LEU A 189 1.38 15.25 -7.59
N ALA A 190 0.53 15.54 -6.60
CA ALA A 190 -0.92 15.53 -6.79
C ALA A 190 -1.40 16.56 -7.82
N LEU A 191 -0.76 17.72 -7.90
CA LEU A 191 -1.09 18.78 -8.85
C LEU A 191 -0.79 18.40 -10.31
N PHE A 192 0.12 17.47 -10.59
CA PHE A 192 0.42 17.10 -11.98
C PHE A 192 -0.82 16.50 -12.68
N PRO A 193 -1.07 16.88 -13.94
CA PRO A 193 -2.03 16.17 -14.77
C PRO A 193 -1.46 14.80 -15.17
N LYS A 194 -2.31 13.91 -15.70
CA LYS A 194 -1.82 12.66 -16.27
C LYS A 194 -0.90 12.95 -17.47
N PRO A 195 0.10 12.09 -17.76
CA PRO A 195 0.93 12.22 -18.95
C PRO A 195 0.05 12.32 -20.21
N GLY A 196 0.25 13.38 -20.99
CA GLY A 196 -0.52 13.67 -22.20
C GLY A 196 -1.72 14.62 -22.01
N ASP A 197 -2.17 14.87 -20.79
CA ASP A 197 -3.24 15.83 -20.52
C ASP A 197 -2.68 17.27 -20.41
N ALA A 198 -3.42 18.24 -20.95
CA ALA A 198 -3.09 19.65 -20.78
C ALA A 198 -3.24 20.08 -19.31
N TRP A 199 -2.44 21.05 -18.86
CA TRP A 199 -2.58 21.66 -17.54
C TRP A 199 -3.86 22.50 -17.47
N SER A 200 -4.82 22.06 -16.65
CA SER A 200 -6.11 22.75 -16.43
C SER A 200 -6.69 22.40 -15.06
N TRP A 201 -7.60 23.23 -14.53
CA TRP A 201 -8.30 22.95 -13.27
C TRP A 201 -9.08 21.61 -13.26
N ALA A 202 -9.42 21.06 -14.43
CA ALA A 202 -10.10 19.78 -14.57
C ALA A 202 -9.15 18.56 -14.64
N THR A 203 -7.87 18.81 -14.90
CA THR A 203 -6.85 17.76 -15.11
C THR A 203 -5.84 17.68 -13.96
N ILE A 204 -5.64 18.76 -13.20
CA ILE A 204 -4.89 18.74 -11.94
C ILE A 204 -5.56 17.83 -10.90
N GLY A 205 -4.80 17.33 -9.94
CA GLY A 205 -5.29 16.43 -8.89
C GLY A 205 -5.22 14.93 -9.25
N LYS A 206 -4.73 14.59 -10.44
CA LYS A 206 -4.64 13.21 -10.95
C LYS A 206 -3.21 12.65 -10.96
N GLY A 207 -2.22 13.42 -10.50
CA GLY A 207 -0.81 13.03 -10.62
C GLY A 207 -0.40 11.82 -9.78
N GLY A 208 -1.11 11.53 -8.69
CA GLY A 208 -0.94 10.27 -7.94
C GLY A 208 -1.23 9.03 -8.79
N MET A 209 -2.11 9.14 -9.79
CA MET A 209 -2.43 8.03 -10.69
C MET A 209 -1.27 7.67 -11.64
N ILE A 210 -0.25 8.53 -11.74
CA ILE A 210 0.96 8.27 -12.52
C ILE A 210 1.74 7.10 -11.93
N LEU A 211 1.87 7.08 -10.60
CA LEU A 211 2.63 6.07 -9.86
C LEU A 211 1.77 4.89 -9.37
N TRP A 212 0.44 4.99 -9.49
CA TRP A 212 -0.49 3.94 -9.07
C TRP A 212 -0.14 2.54 -9.60
N PRO A 213 0.26 2.35 -10.88
CA PRO A 213 0.64 1.03 -11.38
C PRO A 213 1.83 0.38 -10.64
N MET A 214 2.68 1.19 -10.00
CA MET A 214 3.83 0.69 -9.23
C MET A 214 3.45 0.30 -7.80
N PHE A 215 2.39 0.89 -7.25
CA PHE A 215 2.04 0.81 -5.82
C PHE A 215 2.02 -0.63 -5.32
N GLY A 216 1.33 -1.50 -6.04
CA GLY A 216 1.16 -2.87 -5.61
C GLY A 216 2.46 -3.65 -5.57
N ALA A 217 3.32 -3.49 -6.59
CA ALA A 217 4.59 -4.19 -6.62
C ALA A 217 5.57 -3.68 -5.57
N THR A 218 5.70 -2.36 -5.41
CA THR A 218 6.58 -1.78 -4.39
C THR A 218 6.12 -2.12 -2.98
N ASN A 219 4.81 -2.12 -2.73
CA ASN A 219 4.26 -2.52 -1.43
C ASN A 219 4.57 -3.99 -1.09
N GLN A 220 4.48 -4.89 -2.08
CA GLN A 220 4.80 -6.29 -1.83
C GLN A 220 6.30 -6.54 -1.65
N LEU A 221 7.15 -5.80 -2.37
CA LEU A 221 8.60 -5.84 -2.16
C LEU A 221 8.98 -5.39 -0.74
N LEU A 222 8.37 -4.32 -0.23
CA LEU A 222 8.53 -3.91 1.16
C LEU A 222 8.10 -5.00 2.15
N GLY A 223 7.03 -5.75 1.83
CA GLY A 223 6.62 -6.93 2.59
C GLY A 223 7.68 -8.04 2.57
N GLY A 224 8.28 -8.31 1.40
CA GLY A 224 9.41 -9.23 1.25
C GLY A 224 10.62 -8.82 2.09
N LEU A 225 10.95 -7.53 2.12
CA LEU A 225 12.02 -6.98 2.96
C LEU A 225 11.70 -7.10 4.46
N ALA A 226 10.45 -6.89 4.88
CA ALA A 226 10.05 -7.11 6.26
C ALA A 226 10.25 -8.57 6.68
N PHE A 227 9.85 -9.51 5.81
CA PHE A 227 10.08 -10.94 6.02
C PHE A 227 11.57 -11.30 6.07
N LEU A 228 12.39 -10.67 5.23
CA LEU A 228 13.84 -10.82 5.27
C LEU A 228 14.41 -10.36 6.62
N VAL A 229 13.99 -9.20 7.13
CA VAL A 229 14.39 -8.69 8.45
C VAL A 229 13.97 -9.66 9.56
N ILE A 230 12.73 -10.17 9.55
CA ILE A 230 12.25 -11.15 10.54
C ILE A 230 13.08 -12.45 10.47
N THR A 231 13.41 -12.90 9.26
CA THR A 231 14.25 -14.09 9.06
C THR A 231 15.63 -13.89 9.68
N PHE A 232 16.26 -12.73 9.46
CA PHE A 232 17.52 -12.37 10.11
C PHE A 232 17.38 -12.29 11.64
N TRP A 233 16.30 -11.69 12.13
CA TRP A 233 16.04 -11.56 13.56
C TRP A 233 15.95 -12.93 14.26
N LEU A 234 15.26 -13.90 13.66
CA LEU A 234 15.20 -15.28 14.16
C LEU A 234 16.53 -16.00 14.05
N TRP A 235 17.23 -15.84 12.92
CA TRP A 235 18.51 -16.48 12.66
C TRP A 235 19.60 -16.04 13.65
N ARG A 236 19.68 -14.74 13.95
CA ARG A 236 20.58 -14.15 14.96
C ARG A 236 20.41 -14.82 16.33
N ARG A 237 19.18 -15.22 16.69
CA ARG A 237 18.81 -15.86 17.97
C ARG A 237 18.85 -17.39 17.95
N GLY A 238 19.28 -18.01 16.85
CA GLY A 238 19.28 -19.46 16.71
C GLY A 238 17.88 -20.09 16.76
N LYS A 239 16.83 -19.32 16.44
CA LYS A 239 15.45 -19.81 16.37
C LYS A 239 15.19 -20.46 15.00
N PRO A 240 14.23 -21.40 14.89
CA PRO A 240 13.86 -21.99 13.61
C PRO A 240 13.34 -20.91 12.65
N ILE A 241 13.80 -20.93 11.39
CA ILE A 241 13.48 -19.91 10.38
C ILE A 241 12.60 -20.42 9.23
N TRP A 242 12.42 -21.74 9.10
CA TRP A 242 11.87 -22.36 7.88
C TRP A 242 10.48 -21.82 7.51
N PHE A 243 9.63 -21.55 8.50
CA PHE A 243 8.26 -21.05 8.30
C PHE A 243 8.20 -19.59 7.85
N VAL A 244 9.27 -18.81 8.05
CA VAL A 244 9.39 -17.42 7.59
C VAL A 244 10.19 -17.35 6.29
N ALA A 245 11.21 -18.22 6.14
CA ALA A 245 12.06 -18.26 4.96
C ALA A 245 11.28 -18.59 3.68
N ILE A 246 10.31 -19.51 3.75
CA ILE A 246 9.45 -19.86 2.60
C ILE A 246 8.64 -18.63 2.12
N PRO A 247 7.85 -17.94 2.98
CA PRO A 247 7.22 -16.67 2.62
C PRO A 247 8.19 -15.60 2.15
N THR A 248 9.39 -15.51 2.74
CA THR A 248 10.42 -14.53 2.36
C THR A 248 10.83 -14.71 0.90
N VAL A 249 11.24 -15.92 0.52
CA VAL A 249 11.66 -16.23 -0.86
C VAL A 249 10.52 -15.97 -1.83
N PHE A 250 9.32 -16.42 -1.48
CA PHE A 250 8.12 -16.22 -2.27
C PHE A 250 7.84 -14.73 -2.51
N MET A 251 7.88 -13.91 -1.44
CA MET A 251 7.56 -12.49 -1.49
C MET A 251 8.64 -11.62 -2.15
N LEU A 252 9.86 -12.12 -2.30
CA LEU A 252 10.91 -11.45 -3.06
C LEU A 252 10.78 -11.80 -4.56
N ILE A 253 10.49 -13.06 -4.91
CA ILE A 253 10.37 -13.46 -6.32
C ILE A 253 9.11 -12.90 -6.98
N MET A 254 7.99 -12.91 -6.27
CA MET A 254 6.68 -12.64 -6.87
C MET A 254 6.49 -11.22 -7.42
N PRO A 255 6.78 -10.17 -6.64
CA PRO A 255 6.63 -8.81 -7.11
C PRO A 255 7.70 -8.46 -8.15
N ALA A 256 8.91 -9.01 -8.03
CA ALA A 256 9.96 -8.86 -9.03
C ALA A 256 9.53 -9.42 -10.39
N TRP A 257 8.97 -10.63 -10.42
CA TRP A 257 8.41 -11.22 -11.62
C TRP A 257 7.25 -10.37 -12.18
N ALA A 258 6.35 -9.89 -11.34
CA ALA A 258 5.25 -9.03 -11.78
C ALA A 258 5.74 -7.69 -12.37
N LEU A 259 6.79 -7.09 -11.80
CA LEU A 259 7.41 -5.88 -12.36
C LEU A 259 8.00 -6.15 -13.74
N LEU A 260 8.69 -7.27 -13.94
CA LEU A 260 9.26 -7.62 -15.25
C LEU A 260 8.18 -7.73 -16.34
N ILE A 261 7.00 -8.28 -16.02
CA ILE A 261 5.88 -8.35 -16.95
C ILE A 261 5.34 -6.94 -17.24
N GLN A 262 5.11 -6.13 -16.20
CA GLN A 262 4.55 -4.78 -16.35
C GLN A 262 5.48 -3.82 -17.10
N MET A 263 6.80 -3.96 -16.92
CA MET A 263 7.80 -3.16 -17.61
C MET A 263 7.69 -3.24 -19.13
N ARG A 264 7.38 -4.42 -19.67
CA ARG A 264 7.12 -4.58 -21.12
C ARG A 264 5.93 -3.73 -21.55
N GLY A 265 4.83 -3.78 -20.80
CA GLY A 265 3.65 -2.96 -21.08
C GLY A 265 3.90 -1.46 -20.96
N TRP A 266 4.75 -1.03 -20.02
CA TRP A 266 5.15 0.38 -19.91
C TRP A 266 6.10 0.83 -21.01
N TYR A 267 6.94 -0.07 -21.52
CA TYR A 267 7.80 0.20 -22.68
C TYR A 267 6.97 0.44 -23.93
N GLU A 268 6.01 -0.46 -24.21
CA GLU A 268 5.10 -0.35 -25.35
C GLU A 268 4.20 0.90 -25.27
N LYS A 269 3.90 1.38 -24.06
CA LYS A 269 3.11 2.59 -23.80
C LYS A 269 3.95 3.85 -23.58
N GLU A 270 5.25 3.81 -23.88
CA GLU A 270 6.20 4.93 -23.73
C GLU A 270 6.18 5.58 -22.33
N SER A 271 5.84 4.81 -21.31
CA SER A 271 5.73 5.25 -19.92
C SER A 271 7.09 5.20 -19.22
N TYR A 272 8.05 5.98 -19.73
CA TYR A 272 9.47 5.93 -19.32
C TYR A 272 9.70 6.20 -17.83
N LEU A 273 8.88 7.04 -17.19
CA LEU A 273 8.97 7.29 -15.75
C LEU A 273 8.76 6.01 -14.93
N LEU A 274 7.70 5.24 -15.25
CA LEU A 274 7.41 3.99 -14.54
C LEU A 274 8.51 2.96 -14.79
N LEU A 275 8.99 2.88 -16.02
CA LEU A 275 10.11 2.05 -16.42
C LEU A 275 11.39 2.35 -15.61
N PHE A 276 11.74 3.63 -15.50
CA PHE A 276 12.89 4.06 -14.72
C PHE A 276 12.76 3.66 -13.24
N ILE A 277 11.62 3.96 -12.62
CA ILE A 277 11.38 3.61 -11.21
C ILE A 277 11.41 2.08 -11.03
N ALA A 278 10.84 1.32 -11.96
CA ALA A 278 10.86 -0.15 -11.90
C ALA A 278 12.27 -0.73 -11.99
N ILE A 279 13.10 -0.23 -12.92
CA ILE A 279 14.51 -0.65 -13.06
C ILE A 279 15.29 -0.35 -11.77
N VAL A 280 15.18 0.87 -11.24
CA VAL A 280 15.85 1.26 -9.99
C VAL A 280 15.37 0.37 -8.84
N THR A 281 14.08 0.09 -8.75
CA THR A 281 13.49 -0.76 -7.70
C THR A 281 14.05 -2.17 -7.76
N LEU A 282 14.09 -2.79 -8.95
CA LEU A 282 14.65 -4.13 -9.15
C LEU A 282 16.16 -4.18 -8.87
N ALA A 283 16.90 -3.12 -9.24
CA ALA A 283 18.32 -3.02 -8.94
C ALA A 283 18.59 -2.94 -7.43
N LEU A 284 17.80 -2.14 -6.70
CA LEU A 284 17.87 -2.05 -5.25
C LEU A 284 17.51 -3.37 -4.58
N GLU A 285 16.48 -4.06 -5.06
CA GLU A 285 16.10 -5.39 -4.58
C GLU A 285 17.25 -6.39 -4.78
N ALA A 286 17.81 -6.46 -5.99
CA ALA A 286 18.93 -7.35 -6.28
C ALA A 286 20.13 -7.06 -5.38
N TRP A 287 20.45 -5.79 -5.13
CA TRP A 287 21.50 -5.40 -4.20
C TRP A 287 21.19 -5.86 -2.78
N MET A 288 19.99 -5.59 -2.27
CA MET A 288 19.56 -6.02 -0.93
C MET A 288 19.64 -7.54 -0.75
N LEU A 289 19.27 -8.32 -1.79
CA LEU A 289 19.42 -9.77 -1.79
C LEU A 289 20.88 -10.19 -1.68
N VAL A 290 21.78 -9.59 -2.48
CA VAL A 290 23.22 -9.88 -2.42
C VAL A 290 23.78 -9.59 -1.02
N GLU A 291 23.49 -8.43 -0.44
CA GLU A 291 23.92 -8.08 0.92
C GLU A 291 23.37 -9.08 1.95
N ALA A 292 22.10 -9.47 1.81
CA ALA A 292 21.50 -10.46 2.68
C ALA A 292 22.21 -11.81 2.58
N PHE A 293 22.49 -12.32 1.38
CA PHE A 293 23.22 -13.58 1.21
C PHE A 293 24.62 -13.54 1.83
N LEU A 294 25.34 -12.42 1.67
CA LEU A 294 26.69 -12.24 2.24
C LEU A 294 26.66 -12.14 3.78
N MET A 295 25.64 -11.48 4.33
CA MET A 295 25.51 -11.26 5.77
C MET A 295 24.90 -12.44 6.52
N PHE A 296 24.10 -13.27 5.85
CA PHE A 296 23.36 -14.38 6.47
C PHE A 296 24.23 -15.30 7.33
N PRO A 297 25.37 -15.86 6.86
CA PRO A 297 26.20 -16.73 7.70
C PRO A 297 26.84 -16.00 8.88
N ARG A 298 27.10 -14.69 8.74
CA ARG A 298 27.80 -13.87 9.75
C ARG A 298 26.87 -13.36 10.85
N ALA A 299 25.57 -13.31 10.59
CA ALA A 299 24.61 -12.75 11.53
C ALA A 299 24.33 -13.68 12.73
N LYS A 300 24.55 -15.00 12.61
CA LYS A 300 24.17 -15.96 13.65
C LYS A 300 24.91 -15.67 14.97
N GLY A 301 24.15 -15.53 16.07
CA GLY A 301 24.70 -15.28 17.39
C GLY A 301 25.08 -13.83 17.69
N VAL A 302 25.00 -12.91 16.72
CA VAL A 302 25.18 -11.47 16.96
C VAL A 302 23.88 -10.95 17.56
N LEU A 303 23.83 -10.60 18.84
CA LEU A 303 22.63 -10.05 19.49
C LEU A 303 22.70 -8.52 19.59
N GLU A 304 21.55 -7.86 19.67
CA GLU A 304 21.49 -6.43 19.96
C GLU A 304 21.99 -6.11 21.38
N GLU A 305 22.48 -4.89 21.56
CA GLU A 305 22.88 -4.38 22.86
C GLU A 305 21.62 -4.17 23.73
N ALA A 306 21.64 -4.66 24.97
CA ALA A 306 20.51 -4.56 25.87
C ALA A 306 20.25 -3.09 26.23
N LEU A 307 19.02 -2.63 26.01
CA LEU A 307 18.61 -1.30 26.43
C LEU A 307 18.61 -1.21 27.97
N PRO A 308 18.98 -0.04 28.53
CA PRO A 308 18.88 0.16 29.97
C PRO A 308 17.41 0.01 30.44
N PRO A 309 17.19 -0.55 31.65
CA PRO A 309 15.84 -0.76 32.17
C PRO A 309 15.07 0.55 32.25
N LEU A 310 13.78 0.51 31.88
CA LEU A 310 12.89 1.66 32.00
C LEU A 310 12.83 2.10 33.45
N LYS A 311 12.98 3.41 33.71
CA LYS A 311 12.76 3.97 35.04
C LYS A 311 11.33 3.63 35.46
N ALA A 312 11.17 3.03 36.63
CA ALA A 312 9.85 2.79 37.21
C ALA A 312 9.07 4.11 37.19
N ARG A 313 7.87 4.10 36.61
CA ARG A 313 6.95 5.25 36.73
C ARG A 313 6.63 5.38 38.22
N ALA A 314 7.03 6.51 38.81
CA ALA A 314 6.66 6.90 40.17
C ALA A 314 5.15 7.17 40.25
#